data_AF-A0A0J1B962-F1
#
_entry.id   AF-A0A0J1B962-F1
#
_cell.length_a   1.000
_cell.length_b   1.000
_cell.length_c   1.000
_cell.angle_alpha   90.00
_cell.angle_beta   90.00
_cell.angle_gamma   90.00
#
_symmetry.space_group_name_H-M   'P 1'
#
loop_
_entity.id
_entity.type
_entity.pdbx_description
1 polymer ?
#
loop_
_entity_poly.entity_id
_entity_poly.type
_entity_poly.pdbx_seq_one_letter_code
_entity_poly.pdbx_strand_id
1 'polypeptide(L)'
;MVDPTPQRSVGSHFDVVHDARGGSGTARTNLGADGTPGNPRPFLGIQFRCCQTYGRIYRNDQQTAYRGGCPKCGARVEVPIGSGGTNKRFFTAG
;
A
#
# COMPACT_ATOMS: atom_id res chain seq x y z
N MET A 1 18.96 19.35 55.19
CA MET A 1 18.24 19.29 53.90
C MET A 1 19.18 19.78 52.81
N VAL A 2 20.12 18.93 52.40
CA VAL A 2 21.09 19.24 51.35
C VAL A 2 20.63 18.48 50.11
N ASP A 3 20.08 19.21 49.15
CA ASP A 3 20.02 18.74 47.77
C ASP A 3 21.44 18.86 47.18
N PRO A 4 21.93 17.78 46.57
CA PRO A 4 22.48 17.97 45.23
C PRO A 4 22.03 16.82 44.34
N THR A 5 21.05 17.09 43.48
CA THR A 5 20.80 16.26 42.30
C THR A 5 21.90 16.53 41.26
N PRO A 6 22.78 15.57 40.92
CA PRO A 6 23.69 15.75 39.80
C PRO A 6 22.93 15.52 38.48
N GLN A 7 22.72 16.60 37.73
CA GLN A 7 22.27 16.50 36.34
C GLN A 7 23.40 15.92 35.50
N ARG A 8 23.31 14.63 35.17
CA ARG A 8 24.21 13.97 34.21
C ARG A 8 23.80 14.39 32.80
N SER A 9 24.54 15.37 32.30
CA SER A 9 24.68 15.67 30.87
C SER A 9 25.32 14.48 30.14
N VAL A 10 24.59 13.87 29.22
CA VAL A 10 25.17 13.16 28.08
C VAL A 10 24.30 13.45 26.86
N GLY A 11 24.60 14.60 26.24
CA GLY A 11 24.15 14.90 24.90
C GLY A 11 24.83 13.95 23.93
N SER A 12 24.09 12.93 23.49
CA SER A 12 24.49 12.13 22.33
C SER A 12 24.17 12.94 21.08
N HIS A 13 25.03 13.89 20.74
CA HIS A 13 25.04 14.52 19.42
C HIS A 13 25.55 13.48 18.44
N PHE A 14 24.63 12.65 17.94
CA PHE A 14 24.91 11.82 16.78
C PHE A 14 24.91 12.74 15.55
N ASP A 15 26.12 13.14 15.14
CA ASP A 15 26.37 13.80 13.87
C ASP A 15 25.96 12.89 12.71
N VAL A 16 24.78 13.15 12.13
CA VAL A 16 24.41 12.60 10.81
C VAL A 16 25.03 13.49 9.75
N VAL A 17 26.17 13.06 9.23
CA VAL A 17 26.75 13.56 7.97
C VAL A 17 25.74 13.29 6.85
N HIS A 18 25.08 14.35 6.37
CA HIS A 18 24.31 14.33 5.14
C HIS A 18 25.25 14.68 3.97
N ASP A 19 25.71 13.68 3.21
CA ASP A 19 26.39 13.93 1.93
C ASP A 19 25.32 14.34 0.90
N ALA A 20 25.22 15.64 0.65
CA ALA A 20 24.45 16.21 -0.43
C ALA A 20 25.26 16.10 -1.73
N ARG A 21 24.95 15.09 -2.56
CA ARG A 21 25.34 15.08 -3.98
C ARG A 21 24.10 15.16 -4.84
N GLY A 22 24.01 16.30 -5.54
CA GLY A 22 22.87 16.71 -6.34
C GLY A 22 22.48 15.75 -7.45
N GLY A 23 21.19 15.75 -7.72
CA GLY A 23 20.60 15.27 -8.96
C GLY A 23 19.53 16.27 -9.40
N SER A 24 19.88 17.13 -10.35
CA SER A 24 18.92 17.89 -11.16
C SER A 24 18.00 16.90 -11.88
N GLY A 25 16.87 16.57 -11.28
CA GLY A 25 15.79 15.83 -11.91
C GLY A 25 14.65 16.78 -12.18
N THR A 26 14.52 17.21 -13.44
CA THR A 26 13.36 17.92 -13.97
C THR A 26 12.08 17.29 -13.44
N ALA A 27 11.26 18.10 -12.76
CA ALA A 27 9.91 17.74 -12.32
C ALA A 27 9.05 17.41 -13.54
N ARG A 28 9.11 16.16 -14.00
CA ARG A 28 8.13 15.59 -14.91
C ARG A 28 6.97 15.13 -14.05
N THR A 29 5.88 15.90 -14.12
CA THR A 29 4.55 15.49 -13.65
C THR A 29 4.12 14.26 -14.45
N ASN A 30 4.51 13.06 -14.02
CA ASN A 30 3.99 11.83 -14.57
C ASN A 30 2.76 11.39 -13.79
N LEU A 31 1.63 11.60 -14.46
CA LEU A 31 0.30 11.14 -14.15
C LEU A 31 0.30 9.60 -13.99
N GLY A 32 -0.09 9.14 -12.80
CA GLY A 32 -0.70 7.84 -12.54
C GLY A 32 0.04 6.58 -13.01
N ALA A 33 0.81 5.96 -12.12
CA ALA A 33 1.05 4.53 -12.17
C ALA A 33 1.04 4.00 -10.73
N ASP A 34 0.09 3.13 -10.44
CA ASP A 34 -0.08 2.39 -9.20
C ASP A 34 1.25 1.87 -8.65
N GLY A 35 1.83 2.61 -7.69
CA GLY A 35 3.19 2.33 -7.19
C GLY A 35 3.96 3.55 -6.66
N THR A 36 3.46 4.78 -6.84
CA THR A 36 4.09 5.97 -6.20
C THR A 36 4.04 5.83 -4.68
N PRO A 37 5.15 6.04 -3.94
CA PRO A 37 5.12 6.12 -2.48
C PRO A 37 4.16 7.26 -2.06
N GLY A 38 2.96 6.88 -1.63
CA GLY A 38 1.87 7.81 -1.31
C GLY A 38 0.51 7.47 -1.92
N ASN A 39 0.41 6.64 -2.98
CA ASN A 39 -0.88 6.21 -3.54
C ASN A 39 -1.08 4.69 -3.42
N PRO A 40 -1.96 4.20 -2.53
CA PRO A 40 -2.19 2.77 -2.36
C PRO A 40 -2.89 2.17 -3.58
N ARG A 41 -2.36 1.04 -4.06
CA ARG A 41 -2.92 0.26 -5.18
C ARG A 41 -4.43 -0.05 -4.94
N PRO A 42 -5.31 0.22 -5.93
CA PRO A 42 -6.72 -0.14 -5.87
C PRO A 42 -6.92 -1.62 -5.63
N PHE A 43 -7.82 -1.92 -4.70
CA PHE A 43 -8.18 -3.29 -4.35
C PHE A 43 -9.71 -3.44 -4.30
N LEU A 44 -10.16 -4.67 -4.55
CA LEU A 44 -11.51 -5.12 -4.22
C LEU A 44 -11.45 -6.13 -3.08
N GLY A 45 -12.38 -5.98 -2.14
CA GLY A 45 -12.65 -6.94 -1.08
C GLY A 45 -13.55 -8.05 -1.58
N ILE A 46 -13.13 -9.31 -1.39
CA ILE A 46 -13.90 -10.49 -1.78
C ILE A 46 -14.15 -11.37 -0.56
N GLN A 47 -15.42 -11.63 -0.27
CA GLN A 47 -15.83 -12.72 0.60
C GLN A 47 -15.82 -14.02 -0.22
N PHE A 48 -14.83 -14.88 0.03
CA PHE A 48 -14.69 -16.17 -0.61
C PHE A 48 -15.61 -17.19 0.06
N ARG A 49 -16.64 -17.66 -0.65
CA ARG A 49 -17.60 -18.65 -0.14
C ARG A 49 -16.97 -20.03 0.06
N CYS A 50 -15.99 -20.38 -0.77
CA CYS A 50 -15.31 -21.68 -0.73
C CYS A 50 -14.62 -21.99 0.61
N CYS A 51 -14.06 -20.99 1.30
CA CYS A 51 -13.41 -21.18 2.61
C CYS A 51 -13.93 -20.21 3.68
N GLN A 52 -15.07 -19.57 3.40
CA GLN A 52 -15.71 -18.55 4.25
C GLN A 52 -14.71 -17.51 4.77
N THR A 53 -13.83 -17.03 3.89
CA THR A 53 -12.74 -16.12 4.25
C THR A 53 -12.81 -14.86 3.43
N TYR A 54 -12.34 -13.76 4.00
CA TYR A 54 -12.28 -12.48 3.32
C TYR A 54 -10.86 -12.23 2.83
N GLY A 55 -10.72 -11.78 1.58
CA GLY A 55 -9.42 -11.44 1.00
C GLY A 55 -9.52 -10.25 0.06
N ARG A 56 -8.35 -9.77 -0.39
CA ARG A 56 -8.23 -8.66 -1.33
C ARG A 56 -7.73 -9.16 -2.67
N ILE A 57 -8.30 -8.64 -3.74
CA ILE A 57 -7.81 -8.81 -5.11
C ILE A 57 -7.43 -7.44 -5.68
N TYR A 58 -6.44 -7.39 -6.55
CA TYR A 58 -5.87 -6.14 -7.05
C TYR A 58 -6.15 -5.97 -8.52
N ARG A 59 -6.15 -4.72 -8.98
CA ARG A 59 -6.29 -4.42 -10.40
C ARG A 59 -5.07 -4.98 -11.15
N ASN A 60 -5.30 -5.58 -12.31
CA ASN A 60 -4.23 -6.00 -13.21
C ASN A 60 -3.55 -4.77 -13.84
N ASP A 61 -2.34 -4.96 -14.38
CA ASP A 61 -1.57 -3.85 -14.98
C ASP A 61 -2.25 -3.28 -16.24
N GLN A 62 -3.05 -4.10 -16.93
CA GLN A 62 -3.86 -3.68 -18.10
C GLN A 62 -5.11 -2.86 -17.70
N GLN A 63 -5.41 -2.75 -16.41
CA GLN A 63 -6.58 -2.05 -15.88
C GLN A 63 -7.94 -2.52 -16.44
N THR A 64 -8.00 -3.77 -16.90
CA THR A 64 -9.22 -4.39 -17.47
C THR A 64 -9.95 -5.27 -16.47
N ALA A 65 -9.30 -5.72 -15.40
CA ALA A 65 -9.90 -6.60 -14.40
C ALA A 65 -9.19 -6.50 -13.04
N TYR A 66 -9.90 -6.86 -11.98
CA TYR A 66 -9.29 -7.20 -10.70
C TYR A 66 -9.07 -8.72 -10.63
N ARG A 67 -7.85 -9.13 -10.27
CA ARG A 67 -7.44 -10.54 -10.22
C ARG A 67 -6.82 -10.88 -8.88
N GLY A 68 -7.06 -12.10 -8.42
CA GLY A 68 -6.46 -12.67 -7.23
C GLY A 68 -7.09 -14.03 -6.91
N GLY A 69 -7.05 -14.43 -5.64
CA GLY A 69 -7.65 -15.69 -5.23
C GLY A 69 -7.83 -15.83 -3.73
N CYS A 70 -8.53 -16.91 -3.36
CA CYS A 70 -8.78 -17.24 -1.97
C CYS A 70 -7.44 -17.51 -1.26
N PRO A 71 -7.16 -16.85 -0.11
CA PRO A 71 -5.90 -17.06 0.60
C PRO A 71 -5.76 -18.46 1.22
N LYS A 72 -6.87 -19.22 1.33
CA LYS A 72 -6.87 -20.57 1.91
C LYS A 72 -6.71 -21.68 0.87
N CYS A 73 -7.50 -21.66 -0.20
CA CYS A 73 -7.52 -22.74 -1.20
C CYS A 73 -6.96 -22.34 -2.58
N GLY A 74 -6.63 -21.07 -2.78
CA GLY A 74 -6.12 -20.58 -4.07
C GLY A 74 -7.17 -20.45 -5.18
N ALA A 75 -8.47 -20.59 -4.87
CA ALA A 75 -9.54 -20.40 -5.85
C ALA A 75 -9.40 -19.04 -6.55
N ARG A 76 -9.21 -19.05 -7.87
CA ARG A 76 -8.97 -17.85 -8.68
C ARG A 76 -10.27 -17.07 -8.86
N VAL A 77 -10.18 -15.75 -8.76
CA VAL A 77 -11.30 -14.84 -9.01
C VAL A 77 -10.82 -13.73 -9.93
N GLU A 78 -11.65 -13.44 -10.93
CA GLU A 78 -11.46 -12.34 -11.87
C GLU A 78 -12.74 -11.52 -11.95
N VAL A 79 -12.62 -10.21 -11.73
CA VAL A 79 -13.74 -9.26 -11.80
C VAL A 79 -13.42 -8.25 -12.91
N PRO A 80 -14.09 -8.31 -14.07
CA PRO A 80 -13.83 -7.39 -15.17
C PRO A 80 -14.29 -5.96 -14.83
N ILE A 81 -13.58 -4.98 -15.36
CA ILE A 81 -13.88 -3.55 -15.23
C ILE A 81 -14.63 -3.12 -16.49
N GLY A 82 -15.97 -3.00 -16.39
CA GLY A 82 -16.82 -2.51 -17.47
C GLY A 82 -16.96 -0.99 -17.49
N SER A 83 -17.43 -0.44 -18.62
CA SER A 83 -17.68 1.00 -18.81
C SER A 83 -18.70 1.58 -17.83
N GLY A 84 -19.63 0.76 -17.32
CA GLY A 84 -20.57 1.11 -16.26
C GLY A 84 -20.11 0.71 -14.85
N GLY A 85 -18.80 0.69 -14.61
CA GLY A 85 -18.18 0.22 -13.38
C GLY A 85 -18.90 0.69 -12.11
N THR A 86 -18.92 -0.17 -11.09
CA THR A 86 -19.58 0.14 -9.82
C THR A 86 -18.60 0.74 -8.81
N ASN A 87 -19.09 1.64 -7.96
CA ASN A 87 -18.36 2.11 -6.78
C ASN A 87 -18.34 1.07 -5.64
N LYS A 88 -19.03 -0.06 -5.77
CA LYS A 88 -18.96 -1.15 -4.80
C LYS A 88 -17.53 -1.72 -4.77
N ARG A 89 -16.96 -1.78 -3.57
CA ARG A 89 -15.62 -2.32 -3.33
C ARG A 89 -15.61 -3.71 -2.70
N PHE A 90 -16.77 -4.20 -2.26
CA PHE A 90 -16.92 -5.47 -1.57
C PHE A 90 -17.87 -6.37 -2.37
N PHE A 91 -17.40 -7.58 -2.68
CA PHE A 91 -18.14 -8.57 -3.43
C PHE A 91 -18.03 -9.93 -2.75
N THR A 92 -18.85 -10.87 -3.19
CA THR A 92 -18.80 -12.26 -2.76
C THR A 92 -18.51 -13.13 -3.98
N ALA A 93 -17.59 -14.09 -3.85
CA ALA A 93 -17.23 -15.00 -4.93
C ALA A 93 -16.98 -16.41 -4.38
N GLY A 94 -17.27 -17.44 -5.18
CA GLY A 94 -17.07 -18.85 -4.81
C GLY A 94 -18.33 -19.68 -4.78
#